data_AF-A0A971VJU6-F1
#
_entry.id   AF-A0A971VJU6-F1
#
_cell.length_a   1.000
_cell.length_b   1.000
_cell.length_c   1.000
_cell.angle_alpha   90.00
_cell.angle_beta   90.00
_cell.angle_gamma   90.00
#
_symmetry.space_group_name_H-M   'P 1'
#
loop_
_entity.id
_entity.type
_entity.pdbx_description
1 polymer ?
#
loop_
_entity_poly.entity_id
_entity_poly.type
_entity_poly.pdbx_seq_one_letter_code
_entity_poly.pdbx_strand_id
1 'polypeptide(L)'
;DYRNPVFILPAPTVETAGYEVVIRVRSTSTVLLAATVWTPEEFLGHAARSTSFWSFYFGLAALSSLLALVLALILRTHLLWTATAFSVAYVFVASVQGYVYWVLPVLAIPLQHYATSVLILLSFAVLMWMSSEIVNLRQHLPLAHKILMVACGVTLSLLVLIPLDLYSIAIKIKTAILLIAYTLFIYSVLHIWIRDKFPLSTLALGISPIVCMVASLFGVFSAFGWIPFYQEVYVIWQYALVENMLLVLAISVYRIRKRQQ
;
A
#
# COMPACT_ATOMS: atom_id res chain seq x y z
N ASP A 1 -19.95 -8.02 -6.79
CA ASP A 1 -18.73 -7.28 -6.47
C ASP A 1 -18.84 -5.91 -7.11
N TYR A 2 -18.73 -4.82 -6.33
CA TYR A 2 -18.87 -3.46 -6.88
C TYR A 2 -17.54 -2.91 -7.45
N ARG A 3 -16.40 -3.48 -7.08
CA ARG A 3 -15.07 -3.09 -7.58
C ARG A 3 -14.73 -3.83 -8.88
N ASN A 4 -15.15 -5.09 -8.98
CA ASN A 4 -14.99 -5.92 -10.18
C ASN A 4 -16.36 -6.40 -10.68
N PRO A 5 -17.23 -5.50 -11.19
CA PRO A 5 -18.53 -5.90 -11.69
C PRO A 5 -18.37 -6.75 -12.96
N VAL A 6 -19.13 -7.84 -13.03
CA VAL A 6 -19.20 -8.73 -14.19
C VAL A 6 -20.57 -8.55 -14.84
N PHE A 7 -20.57 -8.21 -16.13
CA PHE A 7 -21.78 -8.06 -16.92
C PHE A 7 -21.82 -9.18 -17.96
N ILE A 8 -22.91 -9.93 -17.99
CA ILE A 8 -23.12 -11.00 -18.97
C ILE A 8 -23.75 -10.36 -20.21
N LEU A 9 -23.04 -10.41 -21.33
CA LEU A 9 -23.55 -9.94 -22.62
C LEU A 9 -24.33 -11.08 -23.30
N PRO A 10 -25.56 -10.84 -23.79
CA PRO A 10 -26.34 -11.85 -24.51
C PRO A 10 -25.68 -12.17 -25.84
N ALA A 11 -25.81 -13.38 -26.40
CA ALA A 11 -25.18 -13.70 -27.69
C ALA A 11 -25.63 -12.73 -28.80
N PRO A 12 -24.74 -12.28 -29.71
CA PRO A 12 -25.11 -11.35 -30.77
C PRO A 12 -26.12 -12.02 -31.71
N THR A 13 -27.20 -11.33 -32.03
CA THR A 13 -28.17 -11.81 -33.04
C THR A 13 -27.71 -11.42 -34.45
N VAL A 14 -28.26 -12.08 -35.48
CA VAL A 14 -27.95 -11.82 -36.90
C VAL A 14 -28.20 -10.36 -37.31
N GLU A 15 -29.11 -9.67 -36.62
CA GLU A 15 -29.48 -8.27 -36.86
C GLU A 15 -28.57 -7.26 -36.11
N THR A 16 -27.85 -7.70 -35.08
CA THR A 16 -26.98 -6.86 -34.24
C THR A 16 -25.52 -7.24 -34.42
N ALA A 17 -24.80 -6.51 -35.27
CA ALA A 17 -23.37 -6.73 -35.54
C ALA A 17 -22.45 -6.20 -34.42
N GLY A 18 -22.63 -6.68 -33.19
CA GLY A 18 -21.76 -6.36 -32.04
C GLY A 18 -22.50 -5.77 -30.84
N TYR A 19 -21.73 -5.25 -29.88
CA TYR A 19 -22.24 -4.64 -28.65
C TYR A 19 -21.81 -3.17 -28.57
N GLU A 20 -22.75 -2.29 -28.24
CA GLU A 20 -22.45 -0.94 -27.78
C GLU A 20 -22.61 -0.91 -26.25
N VAL A 21 -21.54 -0.58 -25.54
CA VAL A 21 -21.54 -0.54 -24.07
C VAL A 21 -21.21 0.88 -23.62
N VAL A 22 -22.18 1.54 -22.97
CA VAL A 22 -22.01 2.89 -22.41
C VAL A 22 -21.86 2.78 -20.90
N ILE A 23 -20.69 3.20 -20.38
CA ILE A 23 -20.41 3.19 -18.94
C ILE A 23 -20.39 4.63 -18.42
N ARG A 24 -21.33 4.95 -17.53
CA ARG A 24 -21.36 6.23 -16.80
C ARG A 24 -20.81 6.03 -15.40
N VAL A 25 -19.69 6.68 -15.08
CA VAL A 25 -19.10 6.66 -13.73
C VAL A 25 -19.21 8.03 -13.08
N ARG A 26 -19.65 8.06 -11.82
CA ARG A 26 -19.62 9.26 -10.96
C ARG A 26 -18.92 8.90 -9.66
N SER A 27 -17.88 9.64 -9.32
CA SER A 27 -17.08 9.40 -8.12
C SER A 27 -16.56 10.72 -7.55
N THR A 28 -16.47 10.78 -6.22
CA THR A 28 -15.78 11.84 -5.46
C THR A 28 -14.31 11.50 -5.22
N SER A 29 -13.88 10.30 -5.64
CA SER A 29 -12.54 9.73 -5.49
C SER A 29 -11.97 9.26 -6.83
N THR A 30 -10.73 8.75 -6.82
CA THR A 30 -10.06 8.24 -8.02
C THR A 30 -10.83 7.07 -8.63
N VAL A 31 -11.06 7.13 -9.93
CA VAL A 31 -11.64 6.04 -10.74
C VAL A 31 -10.54 5.52 -11.67
N LEU A 32 -10.25 4.23 -11.56
CA LEU A 32 -9.44 3.49 -12.52
C LEU A 32 -10.34 2.43 -13.14
N LEU A 33 -10.51 2.47 -14.45
CA LEU A 33 -11.38 1.55 -15.18
C LEU A 33 -10.51 0.57 -15.97
N ALA A 34 -10.55 -0.70 -15.57
CA ALA A 34 -10.07 -1.83 -16.36
C ALA A 34 -11.30 -2.58 -16.89
N ALA A 35 -11.49 -2.58 -18.20
CA ALA A 35 -12.60 -3.29 -18.84
C ALA A 35 -12.04 -4.25 -19.88
N THR A 36 -12.41 -5.52 -19.76
CA THR A 36 -12.00 -6.59 -20.66
C THR A 36 -13.22 -7.45 -20.97
N VAL A 37 -13.39 -7.80 -22.25
CA VAL A 37 -14.41 -8.74 -22.70
C VAL A 37 -13.78 -10.13 -22.70
N TRP A 38 -14.48 -11.09 -22.10
CA TRP A 38 -14.00 -12.45 -21.94
C TRP A 38 -15.01 -13.44 -22.53
N THR A 39 -14.51 -14.54 -23.07
CA THR A 39 -15.34 -15.75 -23.20
C THR A 39 -15.56 -16.37 -21.82
N PRO A 40 -16.63 -17.17 -21.60
CA PRO A 40 -16.88 -17.79 -20.29
C PRO A 40 -15.71 -18.63 -19.76
N GLU A 41 -15.04 -19.39 -20.63
CA GLU A 41 -13.92 -20.25 -20.25
C GLU A 41 -12.68 -19.44 -19.82
N GLU A 42 -12.33 -18.40 -20.60
CA GLU A 42 -11.22 -17.52 -20.27
C GLU A 42 -11.48 -16.72 -18.98
N PHE A 43 -12.72 -16.27 -18.78
CA PHE A 43 -13.12 -15.58 -17.56
C PHE A 43 -12.92 -16.46 -16.32
N LEU A 44 -13.40 -17.70 -16.35
CA LEU A 44 -13.24 -18.63 -15.24
C LEU A 44 -11.75 -18.91 -14.95
N GLY A 45 -10.94 -19.12 -15.99
CA GLY A 45 -9.50 -19.30 -15.85
C GLY A 45 -8.82 -18.08 -15.24
N HIS A 46 -9.17 -16.87 -15.69
CA HIS A 46 -8.63 -15.61 -15.15
C HIS A 46 -9.07 -15.38 -13.69
N ALA A 47 -10.36 -15.53 -13.39
CA ALA A 47 -10.91 -15.34 -12.06
C ALA A 47 -10.31 -16.32 -11.04
N ALA A 48 -10.13 -17.59 -11.42
CA ALA A 48 -9.50 -18.60 -10.58
C ALA A 48 -8.04 -18.26 -10.27
N ARG A 49 -7.25 -17.86 -11.29
CA ARG A 49 -5.84 -17.46 -11.11
C ARG A 49 -5.71 -16.21 -10.26
N SER A 50 -6.50 -15.18 -10.54
CA SER A 50 -6.51 -13.92 -9.77
C SER A 50 -6.89 -14.17 -8.31
N THR A 51 -7.96 -14.93 -8.06
CA THR A 51 -8.40 -15.26 -6.69
C THR A 51 -7.36 -16.09 -5.95
N SER A 52 -6.74 -17.08 -6.60
CA SER A 52 -5.68 -17.89 -6.00
C SER A 52 -4.46 -17.04 -5.64
N PHE A 53 -4.06 -16.13 -6.53
CA PHE A 53 -2.96 -15.21 -6.32
C PHE A 53 -3.21 -14.30 -5.10
N TRP A 54 -4.36 -13.64 -5.05
CA TRP A 54 -4.72 -12.76 -3.92
C TRP A 54 -4.90 -13.53 -2.62
N SER A 55 -5.44 -14.74 -2.67
CA SER A 55 -5.55 -15.60 -1.47
C SER A 55 -4.18 -15.96 -0.91
N PHE A 56 -3.22 -16.30 -1.78
CA PHE A 56 -1.84 -16.53 -1.38
C PHE A 56 -1.18 -15.26 -0.82
N TYR A 57 -1.35 -14.12 -1.50
CA TYR A 57 -0.85 -12.81 -1.06
C TYR A 57 -1.36 -12.46 0.34
N PHE A 58 -2.67 -12.54 0.58
CA PHE A 58 -3.25 -12.22 1.90
C PHE A 58 -2.90 -13.24 2.97
N GLY A 59 -2.72 -14.52 2.61
CA GLY A 59 -2.20 -15.53 3.51
C GLY A 59 -0.79 -15.17 4.01
N LEU A 60 0.10 -14.79 3.09
CA LEU A 60 1.46 -14.35 3.41
C LEU A 60 1.47 -13.04 4.21
N ALA A 61 0.61 -12.09 3.86
CA ALA A 61 0.42 -10.85 4.60
C ALA A 61 -0.07 -11.11 6.03
N ALA A 62 -1.04 -12.00 6.23
CA ALA A 62 -1.57 -12.35 7.55
C ALA A 62 -0.50 -13.03 8.42
N LEU A 63 0.22 -14.02 7.87
CA LEU A 63 1.30 -14.70 8.57
C LEU A 63 2.45 -13.76 8.95
N SER A 64 2.88 -12.89 8.04
CA SER A 64 3.93 -11.91 8.31
C SER A 64 3.49 -10.86 9.34
N SER A 65 2.23 -10.40 9.29
CA SER A 65 1.67 -9.47 10.27
C SER A 65 1.56 -10.11 11.66
N LEU A 66 1.12 -11.37 11.74
CA LEU A 66 1.06 -12.13 12.99
C LEU A 66 2.47 -12.35 13.56
N LEU A 67 3.43 -12.71 12.72
CA LEU A 67 4.82 -12.87 13.12
C LEU A 67 5.40 -11.54 13.64
N ALA A 68 5.15 -10.43 12.94
CA ALA A 68 5.55 -9.09 13.37
C ALA A 68 5.00 -8.75 14.75
N LEU A 69 3.71 -9.01 14.98
CA LEU A 69 3.03 -8.79 16.25
C LEU A 69 3.64 -9.64 17.38
N VAL A 70 3.80 -10.94 17.16
CA VAL A 70 4.40 -11.86 18.14
C VAL A 70 5.81 -11.41 18.51
N LEU A 71 6.63 -11.08 17.51
CA LEU A 71 7.98 -10.57 17.74
C LEU A 71 7.95 -9.22 18.47
N ALA A 72 7.02 -8.31 18.15
CA ALA A 72 6.86 -7.04 18.84
C ALA A 72 6.51 -7.24 20.32
N LEU A 73 5.65 -8.21 20.64
CA LEU A 73 5.27 -8.55 22.03
C LEU A 73 6.43 -9.14 22.83
N ILE A 74 7.20 -10.05 22.22
CA ILE A 74 8.32 -10.74 22.88
C ILE A 74 9.51 -9.78 23.07
N LEU A 75 9.90 -9.07 22.01
CA LEU A 75 11.16 -8.33 21.97
C LEU A 75 11.00 -6.85 22.33
N ARG A 76 9.76 -6.34 22.27
CA ARG A 76 9.38 -4.97 22.66
C ARG A 76 10.22 -3.88 22.01
N THR A 77 10.73 -4.12 20.81
CA THR A 77 11.49 -3.11 20.06
C THR A 77 10.53 -2.21 19.27
N HIS A 78 10.86 -0.93 19.19
CA HIS A 78 10.03 0.07 18.53
C HIS A 78 9.86 -0.22 17.02
N LEU A 79 10.91 -0.73 16.36
CA LEU A 79 10.86 -1.17 14.97
C LEU A 79 9.76 -2.20 14.71
N LEU A 80 9.65 -3.24 15.55
CA LEU A 80 8.66 -4.30 15.36
C LEU A 80 7.23 -3.81 15.60
N TRP A 81 7.03 -2.84 16.48
CA TRP A 81 5.74 -2.16 16.63
C TRP A 81 5.37 -1.38 15.38
N THR A 82 6.31 -0.65 14.77
CA THR A 82 6.05 0.06 13.51
C THR A 82 5.80 -0.89 12.35
N ALA A 83 6.51 -2.03 12.28
CA ALA A 83 6.25 -3.08 11.29
C ALA A 83 4.86 -3.68 11.47
N THR A 84 4.46 -3.97 12.72
CA THR A 84 3.12 -4.47 13.04
C THR A 84 2.04 -3.47 12.65
N ALA A 85 2.22 -2.18 12.97
CA ALA A 85 1.30 -1.13 12.56
C ALA A 85 1.20 -1.03 11.02
N PHE A 86 2.29 -1.30 10.30
CA PHE A 86 2.33 -1.24 8.84
C PHE A 86 1.45 -2.32 8.18
N SER A 87 1.02 -3.33 8.91
CA SER A 87 0.03 -4.33 8.45
C SER A 87 -1.29 -3.70 8.00
N VAL A 88 -1.60 -2.47 8.44
CA VAL A 88 -2.73 -1.68 7.92
C VAL A 88 -2.68 -1.51 6.40
N ALA A 89 -1.48 -1.52 5.79
CA ALA A 89 -1.30 -1.46 4.35
C ALA A 89 -1.86 -2.71 3.63
N TYR A 90 -1.88 -3.87 4.27
CA TYR A 90 -2.52 -5.06 3.68
C TYR A 90 -4.05 -4.96 3.71
N VAL A 91 -4.60 -4.37 4.77
CA VAL A 91 -6.04 -4.06 4.84
C VAL A 91 -6.41 -3.02 3.79
N PHE A 92 -5.52 -2.06 3.53
CA PHE A 92 -5.66 -1.12 2.41
C PHE A 92 -5.71 -1.86 1.07
N VAL A 93 -4.78 -2.78 0.80
CA VAL A 93 -4.79 -3.60 -0.43
C VAL A 93 -6.10 -4.40 -0.56
N ALA A 94 -6.55 -5.05 0.52
CA ALA A 94 -7.83 -5.78 0.54
C ALA A 94 -9.03 -4.87 0.20
N SER A 95 -9.01 -3.62 0.67
CA SER A 95 -10.05 -2.63 0.40
C SER A 95 -10.01 -2.16 -1.06
N VAL A 96 -8.83 -1.96 -1.63
CA VAL A 96 -8.65 -1.59 -3.05
C VAL A 96 -9.12 -2.71 -3.97
N GLN A 97 -8.79 -3.96 -3.66
CA GLN A 97 -9.07 -5.12 -4.51
C GLN A 97 -10.51 -5.65 -4.45
N GLY A 98 -11.36 -5.15 -3.53
CA GLY A 98 -12.75 -5.61 -3.45
C GLY A 98 -13.06 -6.59 -2.31
N TYR A 99 -12.04 -7.13 -1.63
CA TYR A 99 -12.22 -8.26 -0.70
C TYR A 99 -12.95 -7.92 0.60
N VAL A 100 -13.01 -6.64 1.00
CA VAL A 100 -13.81 -6.22 2.16
C VAL A 100 -15.29 -6.52 1.95
N TYR A 101 -15.79 -6.42 0.71
CA TYR A 101 -17.17 -6.77 0.36
C TYR A 101 -17.48 -8.25 0.63
N TRP A 102 -16.51 -9.14 0.46
CA TRP A 102 -16.70 -10.58 0.65
C TRP A 102 -16.88 -10.95 2.12
N VAL A 103 -16.24 -10.20 3.03
CA VAL A 103 -16.28 -10.44 4.48
C VAL A 103 -17.49 -9.78 5.14
N LEU A 104 -17.85 -8.56 4.71
CA LEU A 104 -18.96 -7.78 5.30
C LEU A 104 -19.96 -7.30 4.24
N PRO A 105 -20.79 -8.19 3.65
CA PRO A 105 -21.63 -7.85 2.49
C PRO A 105 -22.67 -6.75 2.78
N VAL A 106 -23.21 -6.70 4.00
CA VAL A 106 -24.35 -5.84 4.36
C VAL A 106 -23.97 -4.36 4.47
N LEU A 107 -22.73 -4.03 4.86
CA LEU A 107 -22.24 -2.66 5.03
C LEU A 107 -21.21 -2.26 3.94
N ALA A 108 -20.98 -3.15 2.98
CA ALA A 108 -19.74 -3.17 2.20
C ALA A 108 -19.44 -1.90 1.41
N ILE A 109 -20.43 -1.30 0.74
CA ILE A 109 -20.16 -0.23 -0.23
C ILE A 109 -19.69 1.06 0.47
N PRO A 110 -20.45 1.67 1.39
CA PRO A 110 -19.99 2.88 2.09
C PRO A 110 -18.78 2.58 2.98
N LEU A 111 -18.78 1.44 3.68
CA LEU A 111 -17.66 1.06 4.54
C LEU A 111 -16.37 0.93 3.75
N GLN A 112 -16.38 0.25 2.59
CA GLN A 112 -15.17 0.05 1.80
C GLN A 112 -14.74 1.34 1.08
N HIS A 113 -15.66 2.22 0.69
CA HIS A 113 -15.31 3.54 0.14
C HIS A 113 -14.53 4.37 1.17
N TYR A 114 -15.06 4.51 2.39
CA TYR A 114 -14.41 5.26 3.46
C TYR A 114 -13.18 4.53 4.00
N ALA A 115 -13.21 3.20 4.14
CA ALA A 115 -12.07 2.40 4.57
C ALA A 115 -10.88 2.58 3.61
N THR A 116 -11.10 2.54 2.29
CA THR A 116 -10.02 2.77 1.32
C THR A 116 -9.36 4.13 1.54
N SER A 117 -10.17 5.16 1.78
CA SER A 117 -9.72 6.54 2.00
C SER A 117 -8.97 6.72 3.34
N VAL A 118 -9.43 6.05 4.40
CA VAL A 118 -8.78 6.08 5.73
C VAL A 118 -7.48 5.29 5.69
N LEU A 119 -7.52 4.09 5.14
CA LEU A 119 -6.41 3.15 5.13
C LEU A 119 -5.26 3.64 4.26
N ILE A 120 -5.51 4.37 3.16
CA ILE A 120 -4.42 4.98 2.39
C ILE A 120 -3.65 6.00 3.24
N LEU A 121 -4.33 6.89 3.96
CA LEU A 121 -3.68 7.89 4.82
C LEU A 121 -2.92 7.23 5.97
N LEU A 122 -3.52 6.26 6.64
CA LEU A 122 -2.88 5.48 7.70
C LEU A 122 -1.63 4.74 7.19
N SER A 123 -1.73 4.07 6.05
CA SER A 123 -0.62 3.29 5.49
C SER A 123 0.60 4.16 5.18
N PHE A 124 0.39 5.34 4.58
CA PHE A 124 1.48 6.26 4.30
C PHE A 124 2.06 6.90 5.56
N ALA A 125 1.23 7.26 6.55
CA ALA A 125 1.70 7.78 7.83
C ALA A 125 2.59 6.74 8.55
N VAL A 126 2.14 5.49 8.62
CA VAL A 126 2.89 4.40 9.23
C VAL A 126 4.15 4.06 8.42
N LEU A 127 4.11 4.13 7.08
CA LEU A 127 5.30 3.95 6.25
C LEU A 127 6.38 4.98 6.59
N MET A 128 6.02 6.26 6.72
CA MET A 128 6.96 7.32 7.11
C MET A 128 7.54 7.06 8.51
N TRP A 129 6.69 6.66 9.46
CA TRP A 129 7.11 6.34 10.82
C TRP A 129 8.07 5.15 10.86
N MET A 130 7.70 4.04 10.22
CA MET A 130 8.52 2.82 10.11
C MET A 130 9.88 3.12 9.43
N SER A 131 9.88 3.92 8.36
CA SER A 131 11.11 4.30 7.64
C SER A 131 12.09 5.04 8.56
N SER A 132 11.57 5.95 9.37
CA SER A 132 12.36 6.66 10.39
C SER A 132 13.01 5.71 11.41
N GLU A 133 12.27 4.70 11.87
CA GLU A 133 12.75 3.73 12.88
C GLU A 133 13.75 2.72 12.32
N ILE A 134 13.57 2.29 11.06
CA ILE A 134 14.45 1.31 10.39
C ILE A 134 15.91 1.77 10.37
N VAL A 135 16.13 3.06 10.10
CA VAL A 135 17.46 3.68 9.97
C VAL A 135 17.92 4.29 11.30
N ASN A 136 17.12 4.19 12.37
CA ASN A 136 17.33 4.93 13.62
C ASN A 136 17.61 6.42 13.33
N LEU A 137 16.75 7.04 12.52
CA LEU A 137 16.98 8.38 12.00
C LEU A 137 17.10 9.42 13.11
N ARG A 138 16.44 9.18 14.25
CA ARG A 138 16.53 10.00 15.47
C ARG A 138 17.96 10.17 15.99
N GLN A 139 18.81 9.15 15.86
CA GLN A 139 20.19 9.17 16.35
C GLN A 139 21.15 9.85 15.36
N HIS A 140 20.98 9.58 14.07
CA HIS A 140 21.91 10.05 13.03
C HIS A 140 21.55 11.45 12.49
N LEU A 141 20.26 11.71 12.27
CA LEU A 141 19.74 12.96 11.68
C LEU A 141 18.44 13.40 12.39
N PRO A 142 18.53 13.98 13.61
CA PRO A 142 17.36 14.31 14.42
C PRO A 142 16.44 15.34 13.75
N LEU A 143 16.97 16.22 12.90
CA LEU A 143 16.15 17.18 12.13
C LEU A 143 15.28 16.45 11.11
N ALA A 144 15.86 15.52 10.35
CA ALA A 144 15.12 14.74 9.36
C ALA A 144 14.04 13.88 10.02
N HIS A 145 14.36 13.26 11.16
CA HIS A 145 13.40 12.56 12.00
C HIS A 145 12.22 13.46 12.42
N LYS A 146 12.48 14.66 12.94
CA LYS A 146 11.41 15.61 13.31
C LYS A 146 10.51 15.97 12.14
N ILE A 147 11.08 16.25 10.97
CA ILE A 147 10.31 16.57 9.76
C ILE A 147 9.42 15.39 9.34
N LEU A 148 9.95 14.16 9.33
CA LEU A 148 9.19 12.95 9.03
C LEU A 148 8.06 12.70 10.04
N MET A 149 8.28 12.93 11.34
CA MET A 149 7.24 12.79 12.35
C MET A 149 6.15 13.86 12.24
N VAL A 150 6.52 15.10 11.88
CA VAL A 150 5.55 16.16 11.56
C VAL A 150 4.74 15.79 10.32
N ALA A 151 5.39 15.30 9.26
CA ALA A 151 4.72 14.82 8.05
C ALA A 151 3.73 13.68 8.34
N CYS A 152 4.11 12.74 9.21
CA CYS A 152 3.24 11.68 9.71
C CYS A 152 2.03 12.25 10.45
N GLY A 153 2.25 13.15 11.43
CA GLY A 153 1.17 13.78 12.20
C GLY A 153 0.20 14.59 11.33
N VAL A 154 0.71 15.35 10.36
CA VAL A 154 -0.12 16.07 9.39
C VAL A 154 -0.88 15.10 8.49
N THR A 155 -0.27 14.00 8.05
CA THR A 155 -0.98 12.99 7.25
C THR A 155 -2.12 12.35 8.02
N LEU A 156 -1.95 12.11 9.33
CA LEU A 156 -3.02 11.60 10.19
C LEU A 156 -4.13 12.64 10.43
N SER A 157 -3.80 13.92 10.56
CA SER A 157 -4.84 14.96 10.74
C SER A 157 -5.73 15.12 9.50
N LEU A 158 -5.24 14.77 8.31
CA LEU A 158 -6.05 14.72 7.09
C LEU A 158 -7.19 13.68 7.15
N LEU A 159 -7.18 12.74 8.10
CA LEU A 159 -8.30 11.80 8.31
C LEU A 159 -9.62 12.53 8.61
N VAL A 160 -9.56 13.72 9.22
CA VAL A 160 -10.75 14.55 9.52
C VAL A 160 -11.46 15.02 8.25
N LEU A 161 -10.76 15.11 7.12
CA LEU A 161 -11.34 15.51 5.84
C LEU A 161 -12.17 14.40 5.17
N ILE A 162 -11.99 13.15 5.58
CA ILE A 162 -12.71 12.00 5.02
C ILE A 162 -14.22 12.05 5.33
N PRO A 163 -14.67 12.17 6.59
CA PRO A 163 -16.10 12.26 6.90
C PRO A 163 -16.76 13.53 6.35
N LEU A 164 -15.97 14.53 5.93
CA LEU A 164 -16.45 15.76 5.29
C LEU A 164 -16.56 15.62 3.75
N ASP A 165 -16.34 14.43 3.19
CA ASP A 165 -16.27 14.16 1.75
C ASP A 165 -15.23 15.01 0.98
N LEU A 166 -14.22 15.53 1.69
CA LEU A 166 -13.12 16.33 1.13
C LEU A 166 -11.88 15.47 0.79
N TYR A 167 -12.10 14.22 0.37
CA TYR A 167 -11.03 13.26 0.06
C TYR A 167 -10.07 13.77 -1.03
N SER A 168 -10.57 14.46 -2.06
CA SER A 168 -9.73 15.00 -3.13
C SER A 168 -8.70 16.00 -2.61
N ILE A 169 -9.06 16.82 -1.61
CA ILE A 169 -8.13 17.75 -0.97
C ILE A 169 -7.12 16.98 -0.14
N ALA A 170 -7.59 16.03 0.68
CA ALA A 170 -6.73 15.20 1.51
C ALA A 170 -5.66 14.49 0.68
N ILE A 171 -6.01 13.89 -0.46
CA ILE A 171 -5.03 13.16 -1.26
C ILE A 171 -4.01 14.07 -1.96
N LYS A 172 -4.41 15.28 -2.38
CA LYS A 172 -3.48 16.27 -2.95
C LYS A 172 -2.45 16.72 -1.92
N ILE A 173 -2.89 17.11 -0.73
CA ILE A 173 -2.01 17.52 0.37
C ILE A 173 -1.09 16.36 0.77
N LYS A 174 -1.66 15.17 0.98
CA LYS A 174 -0.91 13.96 1.31
C LYS A 174 0.18 13.66 0.28
N THR A 175 -0.13 13.75 -1.02
CA THR A 175 0.85 13.50 -2.08
C THR A 175 1.99 14.52 -2.08
N ALA A 176 1.71 15.81 -1.83
CA ALA A 176 2.77 16.82 -1.69
C ALA A 176 3.69 16.51 -0.49
N ILE A 177 3.11 16.19 0.67
CA ILE A 177 3.87 15.78 1.86
C ILE A 177 4.72 14.54 1.57
N LEU A 178 4.14 13.56 0.87
CA LEU A 178 4.79 12.30 0.53
C LEU A 178 6.07 12.52 -0.28
N LEU A 179 6.01 13.35 -1.33
CA LEU A 179 7.16 13.63 -2.19
C LEU A 179 8.30 14.27 -1.38
N ILE A 180 7.98 15.23 -0.51
CA ILE A 180 8.98 15.86 0.38
C ILE A 180 9.56 14.83 1.35
N ALA A 181 8.72 14.01 1.99
CA ALA A 181 9.18 13.00 2.94
C ALA A 181 10.08 11.93 2.28
N TYR A 182 9.75 11.50 1.06
CA TYR A 182 10.52 10.50 0.31
C TYR A 182 11.88 11.03 -0.11
N THR A 183 11.94 12.24 -0.66
CA THR A 183 13.22 12.87 -1.03
C THR A 183 14.13 13.04 0.18
N LEU A 184 13.57 13.51 1.32
CA LEU A 184 14.29 13.64 2.58
C LEU A 184 14.80 12.29 3.10
N PHE A 185 13.97 11.24 3.03
CA PHE A 185 14.35 9.91 3.50
C PHE A 185 15.46 9.30 2.65
N ILE A 186 15.34 9.35 1.32
CA ILE A 186 16.37 8.87 0.39
C ILE A 186 17.68 9.61 0.62
N TYR A 187 17.62 10.95 0.72
CA TYR A 187 18.80 11.77 1.05
C TYR A 187 19.42 11.35 2.38
N SER A 188 18.60 11.12 3.41
CA SER A 188 19.07 10.71 4.73
C SER A 188 19.79 9.36 4.69
N VAL A 189 19.24 8.36 3.99
CA VAL A 189 19.87 7.03 3.84
C VAL A 189 21.22 7.14 3.12
N LEU A 190 21.28 7.91 2.03
CA LEU A 190 22.51 8.12 1.26
C LEU A 190 23.57 8.88 2.07
N HIS A 191 23.18 9.95 2.76
CA HIS A 191 24.08 10.75 3.59
C HIS A 191 24.68 9.91 4.71
N ILE A 192 23.84 9.15 5.42
CA ILE A 192 24.25 8.24 6.50
C ILE A 192 25.21 7.16 5.97
N TRP A 193 24.92 6.57 4.80
CA TRP A 193 25.77 5.56 4.19
C TRP A 193 27.18 6.08 3.89
N ILE A 194 27.29 7.29 3.31
CA ILE A 194 28.57 7.90 2.93
C ILE A 194 29.38 8.32 4.16
N ARG A 195 28.75 8.92 5.17
CA ARG A 195 29.42 9.47 6.35
C ARG A 195 29.83 8.42 7.38
N ASP A 196 28.94 7.48 7.69
CA ASP A 196 29.07 6.64 8.87
C ASP A 196 29.55 5.20 8.55
N LYS A 197 29.94 4.93 7.29
CA LYS A 197 30.41 3.62 6.80
C LYS A 197 29.54 2.46 7.29
N PHE A 198 28.25 2.57 7.02
CA PHE A 198 27.23 1.68 7.55
C PHE A 198 27.49 0.19 7.22
N PRO A 199 27.25 -0.73 8.16
CA PRO A 199 27.29 -2.16 7.87
C PRO A 199 26.20 -2.52 6.85
N LEU A 200 26.54 -3.40 5.90
CA LEU A 200 25.69 -3.79 4.76
C LEU A 200 24.25 -4.17 5.17
N SER A 201 24.09 -4.81 6.34
CA SER A 201 22.79 -5.23 6.87
C SER A 201 21.86 -4.06 7.22
N THR A 202 22.40 -2.90 7.56
CA THR A 202 21.60 -1.72 7.87
C THR A 202 21.30 -0.88 6.62
N LEU A 203 22.19 -0.94 5.62
CA LEU A 203 21.91 -0.39 4.29
C LEU A 203 20.77 -1.17 3.60
N ALA A 204 20.80 -2.50 3.65
CA ALA A 204 19.73 -3.35 3.12
C ALA A 204 18.37 -3.02 3.76
N LEU A 205 18.37 -2.73 5.06
CA LEU A 205 17.19 -2.25 5.78
C LEU A 205 16.70 -0.89 5.27
N GLY A 206 17.58 0.07 5.02
CA GLY A 206 17.21 1.39 4.48
C GLY A 206 16.70 1.35 3.03
N ILE A 207 17.22 0.44 2.21
CA ILE A 207 16.79 0.25 0.81
C ILE A 207 15.35 -0.28 0.75
N SER A 208 14.94 -1.11 1.69
CA SER A 208 13.64 -1.77 1.65
C SER A 208 12.44 -0.81 1.67
N PRO A 209 12.36 0.19 2.57
CA PRO A 209 11.36 1.24 2.47
C PRO A 209 11.50 2.06 1.20
N ILE A 210 12.72 2.32 0.68
CA ILE A 210 12.91 3.06 -0.57
C ILE A 210 12.24 2.32 -1.75
N VAL A 211 12.37 1.00 -1.82
CA VAL A 211 11.68 0.18 -2.84
C VAL A 211 10.17 0.36 -2.72
N CYS A 212 9.62 0.24 -1.50
CA CYS A 212 8.20 0.53 -1.23
C CYS A 212 7.79 1.94 -1.65
N MET A 213 8.61 2.95 -1.34
CA MET A 213 8.37 4.35 -1.66
C MET A 213 8.30 4.55 -3.17
N VAL A 214 9.32 4.13 -3.91
CA VAL A 214 9.37 4.24 -5.37
C VAL A 214 8.21 3.47 -6.01
N ALA A 215 7.94 2.24 -5.56
CA ALA A 215 6.83 1.44 -6.06
C ALA A 215 5.48 2.16 -5.85
N SER A 216 5.27 2.77 -4.68
CA SER A 216 4.04 3.51 -4.37
C SER A 216 3.82 4.74 -5.26
N LEU A 217 4.89 5.34 -5.82
CA LEU A 217 4.76 6.47 -6.74
C LEU A 217 4.05 6.06 -8.04
N PHE A 218 4.23 4.83 -8.55
CA PHE A 218 3.50 4.36 -9.72
C PHE A 218 1.98 4.34 -9.47
N GLY A 219 1.55 3.89 -8.29
CA GLY A 219 0.15 3.90 -7.88
C GLY A 219 -0.42 5.32 -7.79
N VAL A 220 0.35 6.23 -7.18
CA VAL A 220 -0.05 7.65 -7.05
C VAL A 220 -0.10 8.32 -8.43
N PHE A 221 0.94 8.19 -9.25
CA PHE A 221 1.01 8.85 -10.55
C PHE A 221 -0.06 8.34 -11.52
N SER A 222 -0.39 7.04 -11.48
CA SER A 222 -1.53 6.48 -12.20
C SER A 222 -2.86 7.08 -11.70
N ALA A 223 -3.02 7.21 -10.37
CA ALA A 223 -4.23 7.79 -9.78
C ALA A 223 -4.43 9.28 -10.09
N PHE A 224 -3.35 10.04 -10.31
CA PHE A 224 -3.39 11.45 -10.75
C PHE A 224 -3.47 11.62 -12.27
N GLY A 225 -3.36 10.53 -13.05
CA GLY A 225 -3.36 10.57 -14.51
C GLY A 225 -2.06 11.11 -15.12
N TRP A 226 -0.95 11.13 -14.37
CA TRP A 226 0.37 11.53 -14.89
C TRP A 226 1.04 10.42 -15.69
N ILE A 227 0.71 9.17 -15.40
CA ILE A 227 1.15 7.98 -16.15
C ILE A 227 -0.10 7.22 -16.60
N PRO A 228 -0.12 6.65 -17.83
CA PRO A 228 -1.23 5.80 -18.27
C PRO A 228 -1.46 4.63 -17.30
N PHE A 229 -2.73 4.33 -17.04
CA PHE A 229 -3.09 3.22 -16.17
C PHE A 229 -2.87 1.88 -16.89
N TYR A 230 -1.91 1.11 -16.41
CA TYR A 230 -1.74 -0.30 -16.71
C TYR A 230 -1.89 -1.09 -15.42
N GLN A 231 -2.78 -2.08 -15.40
CA GLN A 231 -3.06 -2.88 -14.19
C GLN A 231 -1.78 -3.50 -13.60
N GLU A 232 -0.91 -4.03 -14.46
CA GLU A 232 0.37 -4.63 -14.05
C GLU A 232 1.30 -3.64 -13.36
N VAL A 233 1.35 -2.39 -13.83
CA VAL A 233 2.16 -1.32 -13.22
C VAL A 233 1.53 -0.83 -11.93
N TYR A 234 0.20 -0.74 -11.89
CA TYR A 234 -0.54 -0.27 -10.75
C TYR A 234 -0.41 -1.19 -9.53
N VAL A 235 -0.25 -2.51 -9.71
CA VAL A 235 -0.13 -3.46 -8.59
C VAL A 235 1.28 -3.59 -8.02
N ILE A 236 2.31 -3.00 -8.66
CA ILE A 236 3.72 -3.11 -8.23
C ILE A 236 3.91 -2.71 -6.76
N TRP A 237 3.25 -1.63 -6.32
CA TRP A 237 3.36 -1.19 -4.92
C TRP A 237 2.80 -2.22 -3.94
N GLN A 238 1.83 -3.03 -4.34
CA GLN A 238 1.23 -4.06 -3.49
C GLN A 238 2.23 -5.19 -3.25
N TYR A 239 3.04 -5.54 -4.25
CA TYR A 239 4.11 -6.53 -4.12
C TYR A 239 5.27 -6.03 -3.26
N ALA A 240 5.65 -4.76 -3.44
CA ALA A 240 6.71 -4.14 -2.65
C ALA A 240 6.40 -4.16 -1.13
N LEU A 241 5.12 -4.10 -0.73
CA LEU A 241 4.71 -4.20 0.68
C LEU A 241 5.14 -5.52 1.33
N VAL A 242 4.89 -6.64 0.64
CA VAL A 242 5.23 -7.98 1.13
C VAL A 242 6.73 -8.15 1.23
N GLU A 243 7.46 -7.75 0.18
CA GLU A 243 8.92 -7.76 0.17
C GLU A 243 9.47 -6.97 1.36
N ASN A 244 8.98 -5.75 1.57
CA ASN A 244 9.44 -4.90 2.66
C ASN A 244 9.16 -5.50 4.03
N MET A 245 7.97 -6.05 4.26
CA MET A 245 7.65 -6.68 5.54
C MET A 245 8.56 -7.90 5.81
N LEU A 246 8.76 -8.77 4.82
CA LEU A 246 9.63 -9.95 4.96
C LEU A 246 11.08 -9.55 5.25
N LEU A 247 11.60 -8.53 4.57
CA LEU A 247 12.95 -8.04 4.76
C LEU A 247 13.12 -7.40 6.15
N VAL A 248 12.17 -6.56 6.58
CA VAL A 248 12.17 -5.97 7.92
C VAL A 248 12.17 -7.04 9.01
N LEU A 249 11.35 -8.10 8.86
CA LEU A 249 11.30 -9.21 9.80
C LEU A 249 12.58 -10.03 9.80
N ALA A 250 13.08 -10.42 8.62
CA ALA A 250 14.29 -11.22 8.48
C ALA A 250 15.51 -10.52 9.13
N ILE A 251 15.69 -9.22 8.86
CA ILE A 251 16.82 -8.48 9.43
C ILE A 251 16.62 -8.19 10.92
N SER A 252 15.37 -8.01 11.37
CA SER A 252 15.08 -7.89 12.81
C SER A 252 15.51 -9.15 13.56
N VAL A 253 15.13 -10.34 13.07
CA VAL A 253 15.55 -11.63 13.64
C VAL A 253 17.07 -11.80 13.57
N TYR A 254 17.70 -11.46 12.44
CA TYR A 254 19.16 -11.52 12.30
C TYR A 254 19.89 -10.64 13.32
N ARG A 255 19.43 -9.40 13.53
CA ARG A 255 20.01 -8.45 14.51
C ARG A 255 19.91 -8.99 15.93
N ILE A 256 18.83 -9.70 16.27
CA ILE A 256 18.64 -10.30 17.60
C ILE A 256 19.60 -11.47 17.79
N ARG A 257 19.68 -12.36 16.80
CA ARG A 257 20.61 -13.49 16.86
C ARG A 257 22.05 -13.03 17.03
N LYS A 258 22.46 -11.96 16.33
CA LYS A 258 23.80 -11.38 16.47
C LYS A 258 24.05 -10.72 17.84
N ARG A 259 23.01 -10.25 18.54
CA ARG A 259 23.14 -9.67 19.90
C ARG A 259 23.18 -10.73 21.00
N GLN A 260 22.71 -11.94 20.72
CA GLN A 260 22.73 -13.07 21.65
C GLN A 260 24.01 -13.92 21.55
N GLN A 261 24.82 -13.71 20.51
CA GLN A 261 26.17 -14.26 20.33
C GLN A 261 27.21 -13.27 20.84
#